data_AF-A0A9P7RUL6-F1
#
_entry.id   AF-A0A9P7RUL6-F1
#
_cell.length_a   1.000
_cell.length_b   1.000
_cell.length_c   1.000
_cell.angle_alpha   90.00
_cell.angle_beta   90.00
_cell.angle_gamma   90.00
#
_symmetry.space_group_name_H-M   'P 1'
#
loop_
_entity.id
_entity.type
_entity.pdbx_description
1 polymer ?
#
loop_
_entity_poly.entity_id
_entity_poly.type
_entity_poly.pdbx_seq_one_letter_code
_entity_poly.pdbx_strand_id
1 'polypeptide(L)'
;MTVRCLPHAIHLAVRDFLVTMKAAEEGDIDENEVEVAGGLTEEIAECIAVQDRRMAEMPDEELLNEQNEDGIDVQAVVQKIRQISKISRSSPQRSEDFKKTISIVNAVANDTNIKLKLLNLILDVVTHWNSTFFMVKRAQELQSAIDELCIQNDLYKKYKISKNE
;
A
#
# COMPACT_ATOMS: atom_id res chain seq x y z
N MET A 1 19.71 -21.07 6.23
CA MET A 1 19.22 -20.19 5.16
C MET A 1 17.71 -20.41 5.09
N THR A 2 16.95 -19.63 5.86
CA THR A 2 15.49 -19.78 5.93
C THR A 2 14.90 -19.26 4.63
N VAL A 3 14.23 -20.14 3.89
CA VAL A 3 13.49 -19.76 2.69
C VAL A 3 12.31 -18.93 3.15
N ARG A 4 12.41 -17.61 3.00
CA ARG A 4 11.31 -16.68 3.30
C ARG A 4 10.20 -16.94 2.27
N CYS A 5 9.05 -17.41 2.73
CA CYS A 5 7.89 -17.60 1.86
C CYS A 5 7.38 -16.24 1.36
N LEU A 6 6.64 -16.25 0.25
CA LEU A 6 6.10 -15.02 -0.34
C LEU A 6 5.21 -14.21 0.63
N PRO A 7 4.30 -14.82 1.42
CA PRO A 7 3.56 -14.08 2.45
C PRO A 7 4.47 -13.34 3.43
N HIS A 8 5.57 -13.98 3.83
CA HIS A 8 6.55 -13.36 4.71
C HIS A 8 7.30 -12.21 4.04
N ALA A 9 7.62 -12.30 2.74
CA ALA A 9 8.21 -11.19 1.99
C ALA A 9 7.25 -10.00 1.84
N ILE A 10 5.94 -10.26 1.67
CA ILE A 10 4.90 -9.22 1.65
C ILE A 10 4.80 -8.56 3.01
N HIS A 11 4.68 -9.35 4.08
CA HIS A 11 4.59 -8.83 5.46
C HIS A 11 5.80 -7.94 5.81
N LEU A 12 7.02 -8.40 5.50
CA LEU A 12 8.24 -7.60 5.71
C LEU A 12 8.26 -6.31 4.90
N ALA A 13 7.82 -6.33 3.64
CA ALA A 13 7.78 -5.13 2.81
C ALA A 13 6.74 -4.12 3.28
N VAL A 14 5.59 -4.59 3.74
CA VAL A 14 4.58 -3.70 4.33
C VAL A 14 5.10 -3.14 5.66
N ARG A 15 5.75 -3.94 6.50
CA ARG A 15 6.39 -3.45 7.74
C ARG A 15 7.42 -2.36 7.46
N ASP A 16 8.36 -2.61 6.55
CA ASP A 16 9.39 -1.63 6.17
C ASP A 16 8.76 -0.33 5.63
N PHE A 17 7.70 -0.45 4.83
CA PHE A 17 6.91 0.67 4.36
C PHE A 17 6.26 1.44 5.53
N LEU A 18 5.60 0.76 6.47
CA LEU A 18 4.93 1.38 7.61
C LEU A 18 5.90 2.11 8.56
N VAL A 19 7.07 1.52 8.81
CA VAL A 19 8.15 2.16 9.58
C VAL A 19 8.67 3.40 8.84
N THR A 20 8.87 3.31 7.52
CA THR A 20 9.30 4.45 6.68
C THR A 20 8.27 5.59 6.69
N MET A 21 6.98 5.26 6.71
CA MET A 21 5.87 6.23 6.80
C MET A 21 5.73 6.86 8.19
N LYS A 22 6.55 6.47 9.18
CA LYS A 22 6.35 6.75 10.62
C LYS A 22 4.96 6.32 11.11
N ALA A 23 4.29 5.42 10.42
CA ALA A 23 2.97 4.94 10.80
C ALA A 23 3.07 3.98 12.00
N ALA A 24 4.21 3.29 12.19
CA ALA A 24 4.54 2.39 13.30
C ALA A 24 5.90 2.74 13.94
N GLU A 25 6.11 2.46 15.23
CA GLU A 25 7.47 2.31 15.78
C GLU A 25 7.97 0.87 15.58
N GLU A 26 9.28 0.67 15.49
CA GLU A 26 9.89 -0.64 15.17
C GLU A 26 9.57 -1.73 16.22
N GLY A 27 9.14 -1.31 17.41
CA GLY A 27 8.70 -2.17 18.53
C GLY A 27 7.18 -2.36 18.69
N ASP A 28 6.34 -1.69 17.89
CA ASP A 28 4.87 -1.81 17.97
C ASP A 28 4.32 -3.03 17.21
N ILE A 29 5.16 -3.71 16.45
CA ILE A 29 4.75 -4.79 15.54
C ILE A 29 5.43 -6.09 15.98
N ASP A 30 4.65 -7.05 16.51
CA ASP A 30 5.17 -8.37 16.91
C ASP A 30 5.61 -9.16 15.68
N GLU A 31 6.92 -9.42 15.56
CA GLU A 31 7.51 -10.22 14.48
C GLU A 31 7.04 -11.68 14.48
N ASN A 32 6.45 -12.15 15.58
CA ASN A 32 5.94 -13.51 15.76
C ASN A 32 4.43 -13.64 15.54
N GLU A 33 3.70 -12.53 15.34
CA GLU A 33 2.25 -12.54 15.08
C GLU A 33 1.88 -12.98 13.65
N VAL A 34 2.83 -13.56 12.90
CA VAL A 34 2.42 -14.54 11.88
C VAL A 34 2.16 -15.85 12.61
N GLU A 35 1.11 -15.88 13.43
CA GLU A 35 0.53 -17.15 13.83
C GLU A 35 0.10 -17.84 12.53
N VAL A 36 0.87 -18.83 12.12
CA VAL A 36 0.42 -19.86 11.18
C VAL A 36 -0.63 -20.67 11.95
N ALA A 37 -1.80 -20.06 12.15
CA ALA A 37 -2.93 -20.65 12.82
C ALA A 37 -3.47 -21.75 11.90
N GLY A 38 -2.99 -22.98 12.12
CA GLY A 38 -3.39 -24.16 11.38
C GLY A 38 -2.74 -24.25 9.99
N GLY A 39 -2.43 -25.46 9.56
CA GLY A 39 -2.00 -25.68 8.17
C GLY A 39 -3.03 -25.12 7.19
N LEU A 40 -2.58 -24.67 6.02
CA LEU A 40 -3.43 -24.23 4.90
C LEU A 40 -4.37 -25.38 4.49
N THR A 41 -5.57 -25.43 5.08
CA THR A 41 -6.63 -26.31 4.61
C THR A 41 -7.29 -25.70 3.38
N GLU A 42 -7.94 -26.53 2.57
CA GLU A 42 -8.71 -26.08 1.41
C GLU A 42 -9.77 -25.05 1.81
N GLU A 43 -10.43 -25.25 2.94
CA GLU A 43 -11.42 -24.33 3.52
C GLU A 43 -10.83 -22.97 3.91
N ILE A 44 -9.61 -22.94 4.47
CA ILE A 44 -8.91 -21.69 4.80
C ILE A 44 -8.49 -20.97 3.52
N ALA A 45 -7.98 -21.70 2.52
CA ALA A 45 -7.59 -21.12 1.23
C ALA A 45 -8.81 -20.52 0.48
N GLU A 46 -9.95 -21.20 0.52
CA GLU A 46 -11.21 -20.69 -0.03
C GLU A 46 -11.70 -19.45 0.74
N CYS A 47 -11.67 -19.46 2.07
CA CYS A 47 -12.01 -18.29 2.88
C CYS A 47 -11.13 -17.08 2.54
N ILE A 48 -9.81 -17.28 2.40
CA ILE A 48 -8.87 -16.20 2.02
C ILE A 48 -9.20 -15.67 0.62
N ALA A 49 -9.41 -16.56 -0.36
CA ALA A 49 -9.72 -16.14 -1.73
C ALA A 49 -11.08 -15.41 -1.85
N VAL A 50 -12.08 -15.83 -1.07
CA VAL A 50 -13.38 -15.16 -0.99
C VAL A 50 -13.23 -13.79 -0.33
N GLN A 51 -12.47 -13.69 0.75
CA GLN A 51 -12.21 -12.43 1.44
C GLN A 51 -11.47 -11.44 0.52
N ASP A 52 -10.39 -11.86 -0.15
CA ASP A 52 -9.64 -11.03 -1.09
C ASP A 52 -10.52 -10.50 -2.24
N ARG A 53 -11.40 -11.35 -2.79
CA ARG A 53 -12.34 -10.92 -3.83
C ARG A 53 -13.34 -9.91 -3.28
N ARG A 54 -13.92 -10.17 -2.11
CA ARG A 54 -14.87 -9.26 -1.45
C ARG A 54 -14.24 -7.90 -1.20
N MET A 55 -12.98 -7.87 -0.75
CA MET A 55 -12.24 -6.63 -0.52
C MET A 55 -11.96 -5.85 -1.81
N ALA A 56 -11.66 -6.53 -2.92
CA ALA A 56 -11.46 -5.88 -4.21
C ALA A 56 -12.75 -5.21 -4.74
N GLU A 57 -13.91 -5.75 -4.32
CA GLU A 57 -15.25 -5.28 -4.68
C GLU A 57 -15.84 -4.32 -3.65
N MET A 58 -15.22 -4.17 -2.48
CA MET A 58 -15.74 -3.39 -1.36
C MET A 58 -15.79 -1.89 -1.70
N PRO A 59 -16.91 -1.20 -1.43
CA PRO A 59 -17.03 0.23 -1.68
C PRO A 59 -16.11 1.03 -0.75
N ASP A 60 -15.60 2.14 -1.28
CA ASP A 60 -14.58 2.96 -0.62
C ASP A 60 -14.98 3.49 0.77
N GLU A 61 -16.28 3.65 1.04
CA GLU A 61 -16.82 4.12 2.33
C GLU A 61 -16.73 3.05 3.43
N GLU A 62 -16.82 1.78 3.08
CA GLU A 62 -16.78 0.67 4.05
C GLU A 62 -15.34 0.43 4.52
N LEU A 63 -14.36 0.61 3.64
CA LEU A 63 -12.91 0.59 3.93
C LEU A 63 -12.45 1.69 4.90
N LEU A 64 -13.19 2.81 4.99
CA LEU A 64 -12.87 3.92 5.88
C LEU A 64 -13.40 3.71 7.30
N ASN A 65 -14.44 2.88 7.47
CA ASN A 65 -15.12 2.66 8.76
C ASN A 65 -14.48 1.58 9.64
N GLU A 66 -13.62 0.71 9.10
CA GLU A 66 -12.89 -0.33 9.86
C GLU A 66 -11.72 0.22 10.71
N GLN A 67 -11.46 1.53 10.69
CA GLN A 67 -10.23 2.16 11.23
C GLN A 67 -10.33 2.64 12.70
N ASN A 68 -11.24 2.09 13.51
CA ASN A 68 -11.52 2.60 14.87
C ASN A 68 -10.92 1.77 16.02
N GLU A 69 -9.83 1.03 15.81
CA GLU A 69 -9.11 0.36 16.92
C GLU A 69 -7.62 0.73 16.88
N ASP A 70 -7.04 0.95 18.08
CA ASP A 70 -5.75 1.59 18.38
C ASP A 70 -4.47 0.91 17.80
N GLY A 71 -4.61 0.04 16.79
CA GLY A 71 -3.52 -0.65 16.10
C GLY A 71 -3.41 -0.24 14.63
N ILE A 72 -2.21 -0.39 14.05
CA ILE A 72 -1.98 -0.13 12.63
C ILE A 72 -2.46 -1.34 11.86
N ASP A 73 -3.68 -1.26 11.34
CA ASP A 73 -4.17 -2.30 10.45
C ASP A 73 -3.41 -2.28 9.11
N VAL A 74 -2.47 -3.21 8.98
CA VAL A 74 -1.68 -3.51 7.77
C VAL A 74 -2.60 -3.66 6.56
N GLN A 75 -3.76 -4.29 6.73
CA GLN A 75 -4.73 -4.56 5.68
C GLN A 75 -5.38 -3.26 5.20
N ALA A 76 -5.86 -2.39 6.11
CA ALA A 76 -6.36 -1.06 5.76
C ALA A 76 -5.33 -0.21 5.01
N VAL A 77 -4.04 -0.27 5.37
CA VAL A 77 -2.98 0.47 4.66
C VAL A 77 -2.79 -0.05 3.24
N VAL A 78 -2.74 -1.37 3.05
CA VAL A 78 -2.66 -1.97 1.71
C VAL A 78 -3.85 -1.55 0.86
N GLN A 79 -5.05 -1.46 1.43
CA GLN A 79 -6.24 -0.99 0.73
C GLN A 79 -6.17 0.50 0.35
N LYS A 80 -5.66 1.37 1.23
CA LYS A 80 -5.41 2.79 0.88
C LYS A 80 -4.46 2.90 -0.32
N ILE A 81 -3.36 2.16 -0.32
CA ILE A 81 -2.42 2.11 -1.46
C ILE A 81 -3.13 1.63 -2.74
N ARG A 82 -3.95 0.58 -2.62
CA ARG A 82 -4.74 0.04 -3.73
C ARG A 82 -5.66 1.10 -4.33
N GLN A 83 -6.36 1.86 -3.48
CA GLN A 83 -7.30 2.89 -3.93
C GLN A 83 -6.60 4.06 -4.62
N ILE A 84 -5.49 4.55 -4.05
CA ILE A 84 -4.67 5.59 -4.70
C ILE A 84 -4.19 5.10 -6.08
N SER A 85 -3.71 3.85 -6.16
CA SER A 85 -3.25 3.22 -7.39
C SER A 85 -4.38 3.07 -8.42
N LYS A 86 -5.58 2.69 -7.98
CA LYS A 86 -6.78 2.55 -8.82
C LYS A 86 -7.21 3.89 -9.39
N ILE A 87 -7.32 4.92 -8.56
CA ILE A 87 -7.75 6.25 -8.99
C ILE A 87 -6.72 6.87 -9.94
N SER A 88 -5.43 6.84 -9.60
CA SER A 88 -4.35 7.35 -10.43
C SER A 88 -4.34 6.72 -11.84
N ARG A 89 -4.68 5.43 -11.93
CA ARG A 89 -4.70 4.67 -13.19
C ARG A 89 -6.03 4.63 -13.92
N SER A 90 -7.11 5.12 -13.31
CA SER A 90 -8.47 5.03 -13.86
C SER A 90 -8.66 5.77 -15.19
N SER A 91 -7.77 6.71 -15.53
CA SER A 91 -7.78 7.44 -16.80
C SER A 91 -6.36 7.86 -17.20
N PRO A 92 -6.03 7.92 -18.51
CA PRO A 92 -4.74 8.44 -18.98
C PRO A 92 -4.39 9.81 -18.39
N GLN A 93 -5.38 10.70 -18.28
CA GLN A 93 -5.20 12.05 -17.72
C GLN A 93 -4.69 11.99 -16.28
N ARG A 94 -5.30 11.15 -15.43
CA ARG A 94 -4.92 11.01 -14.01
C ARG A 94 -3.51 10.41 -13.85
N SER A 95 -3.14 9.48 -14.75
CA SER A 95 -1.79 8.91 -14.76
C SER A 95 -0.74 9.93 -15.19
N GLU A 96 -1.06 10.79 -16.16
CA GLU A 96 -0.19 11.91 -16.54
C GLU A 96 -0.07 12.95 -15.44
N ASP A 97 -1.18 13.29 -14.77
CA ASP A 97 -1.18 14.24 -13.67
C ASP A 97 -0.32 13.74 -12.52
N PHE A 98 -0.37 12.44 -12.20
CA PHE A 98 0.54 11.85 -11.22
C PHE A 98 2.01 11.96 -11.64
N LYS A 99 2.35 11.73 -12.92
CA LYS A 99 3.72 11.93 -13.42
C LYS A 99 4.16 13.40 -13.36
N LYS A 100 3.24 14.36 -13.52
CA LYS A 100 3.53 15.78 -13.30
C LYS A 100 3.86 16.04 -11.83
N THR A 101 3.12 15.46 -10.88
CA THR A 101 3.45 15.54 -9.44
C THR A 101 4.85 15.01 -9.15
N ILE A 102 5.23 13.86 -9.72
CA ILE A 102 6.61 13.33 -9.61
C ILE A 102 7.63 14.34 -10.16
N SER A 103 7.32 14.99 -11.28
CA SER A 103 8.21 15.97 -11.91
C SER A 103 8.38 17.22 -11.04
N ILE A 104 7.30 17.67 -10.37
CA ILE A 104 7.32 18.78 -9.41
C ILE A 104 8.19 18.41 -8.20
N VAL A 105 7.97 17.23 -7.61
CA VAL A 105 8.77 16.75 -6.46
C VAL A 105 10.25 16.65 -6.83
N ASN A 106 10.57 16.11 -8.01
CA ASN A 106 11.94 16.03 -8.51
C ASN A 106 12.57 17.40 -8.82
N ALA A 107 11.77 18.43 -9.12
CA ALA A 107 12.26 19.78 -9.34
C ALA A 107 12.58 20.48 -8.01
N VAL A 108 11.84 20.16 -6.95
CA VAL A 108 12.07 20.69 -5.59
C VAL A 108 13.27 19.98 -4.93
N ALA A 109 13.41 18.68 -5.13
CA ALA A 109 14.56 17.90 -4.69
C ALA A 109 15.77 18.19 -5.59
N ASN A 110 16.55 19.22 -5.26
CA ASN A 110 17.73 19.65 -6.02
C ASN A 110 18.86 18.60 -6.13
N ASP A 111 18.74 17.44 -5.47
CA ASP A 111 19.71 16.35 -5.51
C ASP A 111 19.48 15.39 -6.69
N THR A 112 20.49 15.27 -7.55
CA THR A 112 20.47 14.39 -8.73
C THR A 112 20.43 12.90 -8.39
N ASN A 113 20.84 12.50 -7.19
CA ASN A 113 20.86 11.10 -6.76
C ASN A 113 19.54 10.58 -6.17
N ILE A 114 18.55 11.46 -5.90
CA ILE A 114 17.27 11.10 -5.28
C ILE A 114 16.11 11.50 -6.23
N LYS A 115 16.31 11.35 -7.54
CA LYS A 115 15.23 11.59 -8.49
C LYS A 115 14.32 10.38 -8.57
N LEU A 116 13.05 10.60 -8.25
CA LEU A 116 11.99 9.62 -8.44
C LEU A 116 11.85 9.29 -9.92
N LYS A 117 11.66 8.01 -10.24
CA LYS A 117 11.42 7.57 -11.61
C LYS A 117 10.01 8.00 -12.04
N LEU A 118 9.85 8.44 -13.29
CA LEU A 118 8.55 8.78 -13.90
C LEU A 118 7.72 7.53 -14.22
N LEU A 119 7.35 6.80 -13.17
CA LEU A 119 6.58 5.57 -13.24
C LEU A 119 5.15 5.81 -12.73
N ASN A 120 4.21 5.03 -13.26
CA ASN A 120 2.88 4.95 -12.65
C ASN A 120 2.92 4.03 -11.43
N LEU A 121 1.95 4.21 -10.54
CA LEU A 121 1.64 3.23 -9.51
C LEU A 121 1.24 1.89 -10.12
N ILE A 122 1.41 0.82 -9.36
CA ILE A 122 1.00 -0.53 -9.75
C ILE A 122 -0.29 -0.84 -9.00
N LEU A 123 -1.31 -1.33 -9.70
CA LEU A 123 -2.47 -1.93 -9.05
C LEU A 123 -2.22 -3.43 -8.98
N ASP A 124 -2.43 -4.01 -7.81
CA ASP A 124 -2.34 -5.46 -7.61
C ASP A 124 -3.40 -6.21 -8.43
N VAL A 125 -3.10 -7.47 -8.72
CA VAL A 125 -3.93 -8.36 -9.54
C VAL A 125 -4.16 -9.65 -8.76
N VAL A 126 -5.43 -9.96 -8.50
CA VAL A 126 -5.86 -11.09 -7.66
C VAL A 126 -5.24 -12.42 -8.11
N THR A 127 -5.05 -12.61 -9.42
CA THR A 127 -4.52 -13.86 -9.98
C THR A 127 -3.00 -14.01 -9.90
N HIS A 128 -2.27 -13.02 -9.37
CA HIS A 128 -0.81 -13.03 -9.35
C HIS A 128 -0.28 -12.79 -7.94
N TRP A 129 0.34 -13.83 -7.35
CA TRP A 129 0.68 -13.86 -5.93
C TRP A 129 1.67 -12.76 -5.49
N ASN A 130 2.53 -12.28 -6.40
CA ASN A 130 3.50 -11.21 -6.10
C ASN A 130 2.95 -9.80 -6.34
N SER A 131 1.70 -9.64 -6.79
CA SER A 131 1.21 -8.34 -7.28
C SER A 131 1.07 -7.30 -6.17
N THR A 132 0.57 -7.71 -4.99
CA THR A 132 0.48 -6.85 -3.80
C THR A 132 1.85 -6.37 -3.33
N PHE A 133 2.86 -7.26 -3.34
CA PHE A 133 4.24 -6.90 -3.04
C PHE A 133 4.75 -5.79 -3.96
N PHE A 134 4.54 -5.93 -5.28
CA PHE A 134 4.98 -4.92 -6.24
C PHE A 134 4.20 -3.61 -6.12
N MET A 135 2.92 -3.66 -5.78
CA MET A 135 2.10 -2.47 -5.49
C MET A 135 2.66 -1.69 -4.29
N VAL A 136 2.88 -2.36 -3.16
CA VAL A 136 3.41 -1.74 -1.93
C VAL A 136 4.82 -1.22 -2.16
N LYS A 137 5.70 -2.03 -2.76
CA LYS A 137 7.08 -1.62 -3.05
C LYS A 137 7.12 -0.38 -3.98
N ARG A 138 6.26 -0.33 -5.01
CA ARG A 138 6.18 0.84 -5.87
C ARG A 138 5.65 2.06 -5.13
N ALA A 139 4.68 1.88 -4.23
CA ALA A 139 4.17 2.96 -3.41
C ALA A 139 5.25 3.54 -2.49
N GLN A 140 6.09 2.67 -1.89
CA GLN A 140 7.27 3.09 -1.12
C GLN A 140 8.26 3.88 -1.97
N GLU A 141 8.61 3.37 -3.16
CA GLU A 141 9.54 4.05 -4.08
C GLU A 141 9.05 5.44 -4.51
N LEU A 142 7.73 5.68 -4.53
CA LEU A 142 7.11 6.92 -4.97
C LEU A 142 6.41 7.68 -3.84
N GLN A 143 6.74 7.38 -2.58
CA GLN A 143 6.08 7.90 -1.39
C GLN A 143 5.94 9.42 -1.41
N SER A 144 7.05 10.15 -1.64
CA SER A 144 7.02 11.63 -1.65
C SER A 144 6.09 12.21 -2.71
N ALA A 145 5.89 11.52 -3.84
CA ALA A 145 4.94 11.93 -4.85
C ALA A 145 3.49 11.59 -4.48
N ILE A 146 3.25 10.48 -3.78
CA ILE A 146 1.94 10.12 -3.24
C ILE A 146 1.51 11.14 -2.16
N ASP A 147 2.42 11.52 -1.27
CA ASP A 147 2.16 12.51 -0.23
C ASP A 147 1.79 13.86 -0.84
N GLU A 148 2.56 14.34 -1.82
CA GLU A 148 2.27 15.57 -2.55
C GLU A 148 0.92 15.48 -3.28
N LEU A 149 0.61 14.34 -3.91
CA LEU A 149 -0.68 14.12 -4.57
C LEU A 149 -1.86 14.21 -3.59
N CYS A 150 -1.70 13.65 -2.39
CA CYS A 150 -2.72 13.70 -1.33
C CYS A 150 -2.92 15.11 -0.76
N ILE A 151 -1.89 15.97 -0.81
CA ILE A 151 -1.97 17.37 -0.42
C ILE A 151 -2.66 18.21 -1.51
N GLN A 152 -2.31 17.98 -2.78
CA GLN A 152 -2.79 18.78 -3.91
C GLN A 152 -4.23 18.47 -4.32
N ASN A 153 -4.74 17.26 -4.05
CA ASN A 153 -6.00 16.80 -4.59
C ASN A 153 -6.90 16.14 -3.55
N ASP A 154 -8.05 16.75 -3.30
CA ASP A 154 -9.04 16.32 -2.32
C ASP A 154 -9.54 14.88 -2.52
N LEU A 155 -9.52 14.37 -3.77
CA LEU A 155 -9.93 12.99 -4.07
C LEU A 155 -9.02 11.95 -3.40
N TYR A 156 -7.74 12.28 -3.22
CA TYR A 156 -6.74 11.37 -2.65
C TYR A 156 -6.56 11.58 -1.14
N LYS A 157 -6.95 12.76 -0.63
CA LYS A 157 -6.79 13.15 0.77
C LYS A 157 -7.38 12.15 1.77
N LYS A 158 -8.52 11.54 1.43
CA LYS A 158 -9.18 10.52 2.27
C LYS A 158 -8.41 9.20 2.41
N TYR A 159 -7.47 8.92 1.50
CA TYR A 159 -6.62 7.73 1.54
C TYR A 159 -5.21 8.03 2.03
N LYS A 160 -4.96 9.24 2.56
CA LYS A 160 -3.66 9.61 3.11
C LYS A 160 -3.27 8.60 4.19
N ILE A 161 -2.07 8.06 4.06
CA ILE A 161 -1.47 7.17 5.05
C ILE A 161 -0.67 8.09 5.97
N SER A 162 -1.24 8.49 7.09
CA SER A 162 -0.56 9.28 8.13
C SER A 162 -0.71 8.54 9.44
N LYS A 163 0.32 8.56 10.31
CA LYS A 163 0.09 8.38 11.74
C LYS A 163 -0.92 9.47 12.14
N ASN A 164 -1.99 9.10 12.83
CA ASN A 164 -2.72 10.08 13.62
C ASN A 164 -1.69 10.72 14.58
N GLU A 165 -1.82 12.03 14.75
CA GLU A 165 -1.07 12.81 15.76
C GLU A 165 -1.10 12.16 17.14
#